data_AF-A0A0B2QGR6-F1
#
_entry.id   AF-A0A0B2QGR6-F1
#
_cell.length_a   1.000
_cell.length_b   1.000
_cell.length_c   1.000
_cell.angle_alpha   90.00
_cell.angle_beta   90.00
_cell.angle_gamma   90.00
#
_symmetry.space_group_name_H-M   'P 1'
#
loop_
_entity.id
_entity.type
_entity.pdbx_description
1 polymer ?
#
loop_
_entity_poly.entity_id
_entity_poly.type
_entity_poly.pdbx_seq_one_letter_code
_entity_poly.pdbx_strand_id
1 'polypeptide(L)'
;MMSRNAIRLEVAPKDGNWGFNISERKAMLPAGTVDKNVERVYKELPKWEEDPNLHTRPRYKQIVKDLADKYHTENLLLVTHGEGVGVALSSFKKDVEVYEVDYCGYVQLRRPIFKKDQSFTAGEFEVLTHNGQTGINFMSNKA
;
A
#
# COMPACT_ATOMS: atom_id res chain seq x y z
N MET A 1 5.83 -2.88 -6.15
CA MET A 1 7.21 -2.36 -6.17
C MET A 1 7.66 -2.39 -7.60
N MET A 2 8.10 -1.27 -8.16
CA MET A 2 8.59 -1.21 -9.53
C MET A 2 10.12 -1.28 -9.57
N SER A 3 10.71 -2.37 -9.03
CA SER A 3 12.17 -2.51 -8.93
C SER A 3 12.66 -3.92 -9.19
N ARG A 4 13.97 -4.07 -9.42
CA ARG A 4 14.64 -5.37 -9.60
C ARG A 4 14.54 -6.29 -8.38
N ASN A 5 14.25 -5.76 -7.19
CA ASN A 5 14.04 -6.56 -5.99
C ASN A 5 12.76 -7.40 -6.06
N ALA A 6 11.76 -6.96 -6.84
CA ALA A 6 10.44 -7.59 -6.89
C ALA A 6 10.12 -8.30 -8.22
N ILE A 7 10.82 -7.95 -9.31
CA ILE A 7 10.64 -8.60 -10.62
C ILE A 7 11.80 -9.53 -10.91
N ARG A 8 11.50 -10.69 -11.53
CA ARG A 8 12.57 -11.58 -11.99
C ARG A 8 13.34 -10.92 -13.13
N LEU A 9 14.66 -11.03 -13.11
CA LEU A 9 15.54 -10.31 -14.04
C LEU A 9 15.27 -10.67 -15.51
N GLU A 10 14.87 -11.90 -15.78
CA GLU A 10 14.56 -12.39 -17.13
C GLU A 10 13.31 -11.76 -17.75
N VAL A 11 12.39 -11.21 -16.94
CA VAL A 11 11.17 -10.53 -17.40
C VAL A 11 11.16 -9.02 -17.10
N ALA A 12 12.27 -8.48 -16.60
CA ALA A 12 12.41 -7.04 -16.38
C ALA A 12 12.42 -6.26 -17.71
N PRO A 13 11.86 -5.04 -17.78
CA PRO A 13 11.92 -4.20 -18.98
C PRO A 13 13.35 -3.96 -19.43
N LYS A 14 13.67 -4.41 -20.65
CA LYS A 14 15.01 -4.24 -21.24
C LYS A 14 15.26 -2.80 -21.70
N ASP A 15 14.19 -2.11 -22.10
CA ASP A 15 14.18 -0.70 -22.51
C ASP A 15 13.93 0.26 -21.34
N GLY A 16 13.77 -0.27 -20.12
CA GLY A 16 13.42 0.49 -18.92
C GLY A 16 12.00 1.05 -18.92
N ASN A 17 11.17 0.73 -19.92
CA ASN A 17 9.81 1.25 -20.04
C ASN A 17 8.78 0.21 -19.58
N TRP A 18 8.38 0.30 -18.32
CA TRP A 18 7.26 -0.49 -17.80
C TRP A 18 5.88 0.14 -18.14
N GLY A 19 5.85 1.35 -18.66
CA GLY A 19 4.65 2.20 -18.70
C GLY A 19 3.43 1.52 -19.34
N PHE A 20 2.30 1.56 -18.63
CA PHE A 20 1.01 1.16 -19.18
C PHE A 20 0.31 2.35 -19.83
N ASN A 21 -0.20 2.17 -21.04
CA ASN A 21 -1.26 3.04 -21.55
C ASN A 21 -2.56 2.71 -20.80
N ILE A 22 -2.90 3.55 -19.81
CA ILE A 22 -4.09 3.34 -18.97
C ILE A 22 -5.36 3.31 -19.82
N SER A 23 -5.48 4.17 -20.82
CA SER A 23 -6.67 4.24 -21.68
C SER A 23 -6.83 2.96 -22.49
N GLU A 24 -5.74 2.45 -23.06
CA GLU A 24 -5.72 1.17 -23.78
C GLU A 24 -6.12 0.00 -22.85
N ARG A 25 -5.51 -0.08 -21.66
CA ARG A 25 -5.81 -1.17 -20.70
C ARG A 25 -7.25 -1.09 -20.18
N LYS A 26 -7.79 0.10 -19.97
CA LYS A 26 -9.21 0.29 -19.61
C LYS A 26 -10.16 -0.17 -20.72
N ALA A 27 -9.80 0.07 -21.99
CA ALA A 27 -10.61 -0.35 -23.14
C ALA A 27 -10.64 -1.87 -23.34
N MET A 28 -9.64 -2.59 -22.83
CA MET A 28 -9.59 -4.06 -22.86
C MET A 28 -10.50 -4.73 -21.81
N LEU A 29 -10.91 -4.00 -20.76
CA LEU A 29 -11.75 -4.53 -19.71
C LEU A 29 -13.23 -4.55 -20.15
N PRO A 30 -14.03 -5.53 -19.69
CA PRO A 30 -15.46 -5.57 -19.97
C PRO A 30 -16.18 -4.28 -19.56
N ALA A 31 -17.29 -3.97 -20.24
CA ALA A 31 -18.13 -2.83 -19.89
C ALA A 31 -18.63 -2.96 -18.44
N GLY A 32 -18.52 -1.87 -17.67
CA GLY A 32 -18.91 -1.84 -16.26
C GLY A 32 -17.82 -2.28 -15.27
N THR A 33 -16.68 -2.84 -15.73
CA THR A 33 -15.56 -3.20 -14.83
C THR A 33 -14.83 -2.00 -14.27
N VAL A 34 -14.67 -0.93 -15.07
CA VAL A 34 -13.98 0.29 -14.64
C VAL A 34 -15.00 1.28 -14.09
N ASP A 35 -14.91 1.56 -12.80
CA ASP A 35 -15.64 2.69 -12.20
C ASP A 35 -15.05 4.01 -12.70
N LYS A 36 -15.89 4.82 -13.33
CA LYS A 36 -15.54 6.12 -13.91
C LYS A 36 -15.77 7.29 -12.95
N ASN A 37 -16.42 7.04 -11.81
CA ASN A 37 -16.77 8.05 -10.82
C ASN A 37 -15.66 8.24 -9.76
N VAL A 38 -14.68 7.36 -9.74
CA VAL A 38 -13.57 7.41 -8.78
C VAL A 38 -12.31 8.02 -9.40
N GLU A 39 -11.74 9.00 -8.71
CA GLU A 39 -10.42 9.55 -9.04
C GLU A 39 -9.32 8.74 -8.33
N ARG A 40 -8.24 8.43 -9.06
CA ARG A 40 -7.04 7.82 -8.48
C ARG A 40 -6.38 8.80 -7.51
N VAL A 41 -5.94 8.31 -6.35
CA VAL A 41 -5.20 9.13 -5.38
C VAL A 41 -3.92 9.70 -6.00
N TYR A 42 -3.17 8.88 -6.74
CA TYR A 42 -2.01 9.35 -7.52
C TYR A 42 -2.34 9.43 -9.01
N LYS A 43 -2.05 10.60 -9.60
CA LYS A 43 -2.30 10.88 -11.02
C LYS A 43 -1.29 10.15 -11.92
N GLU A 44 -0.05 10.05 -11.49
CA GLU A 44 1.02 9.35 -12.19
C GLU A 44 1.20 7.94 -11.64
N LEU A 45 1.53 7.01 -12.55
CA LEU A 45 1.95 5.67 -12.14
C LEU A 45 3.43 5.70 -11.73
N PRO A 46 3.85 4.82 -10.81
CA PRO A 46 5.26 4.64 -10.52
C PRO A 46 6.03 4.24 -11.79
N LYS A 47 7.23 4.81 -11.96
CA LYS A 47 8.10 4.55 -13.10
C LYS A 47 9.09 3.44 -12.75
N TRP A 48 9.51 2.68 -13.76
CA TRP A 48 10.66 1.79 -13.62
C TRP A 48 11.95 2.62 -13.68
N GLU A 49 12.96 2.45 -12.82
CA GLU A 49 13.09 1.58 -11.65
C GLU A 49 12.98 2.41 -10.35
N GLU A 50 12.02 2.09 -9.47
CA GLU A 50 11.86 2.75 -8.17
C GLU A 50 12.89 2.22 -7.17
N ASP A 51 13.64 3.11 -6.52
CA ASP A 51 14.36 2.75 -5.29
C ASP A 51 13.35 2.27 -4.20
N PRO A 52 13.54 1.07 -3.60
CA PRO A 52 12.61 0.54 -2.61
C PRO A 52 12.43 1.45 -1.38
N ASN A 53 13.52 2.03 -0.86
CA ASN A 53 13.53 2.76 0.39
C ASN A 53 13.18 4.24 0.22
N LEU A 54 13.63 4.86 -0.88
CA LEU A 54 13.40 6.27 -1.15
C LEU A 54 12.04 6.54 -1.79
N HIS A 55 11.49 5.58 -2.56
CA HIS A 55 10.28 5.82 -3.35
C HIS A 55 9.17 4.82 -3.06
N THR A 56 9.42 3.51 -3.18
CA THR A 56 8.34 2.49 -3.12
C THR A 56 7.67 2.44 -1.75
N ARG A 57 8.44 2.19 -0.69
CA ARG A 57 7.90 2.02 0.67
C ARG A 57 7.27 3.31 1.21
N PRO A 58 7.88 4.50 1.03
CA PRO A 58 7.21 5.76 1.35
C PRO A 58 5.86 5.93 0.65
N ARG A 59 5.77 5.61 -0.65
CA ARG A 59 4.52 5.68 -1.41
C ARG A 59 3.45 4.72 -0.90
N TYR A 60 3.83 3.51 -0.50
CA TYR A 60 2.92 2.54 0.12
C TYR A 60 2.41 2.99 1.49
N LYS A 61 3.27 3.61 2.31
CA LYS A 61 2.84 4.24 3.56
C LYS A 61 1.88 5.40 3.30
N GLN A 62 2.20 6.25 2.34
CA GLN A 62 1.43 7.45 2.04
C GLN A 62 0.03 7.11 1.52
N ILE A 63 -0.12 6.10 0.65
CA ILE A 63 -1.45 5.74 0.12
C ILE A 63 -2.41 5.26 1.22
N VAL A 64 -1.90 4.57 2.24
CA VAL A 64 -2.71 4.15 3.40
C VAL A 64 -3.21 5.38 4.16
N LYS A 65 -2.35 6.38 4.36
CA LYS A 65 -2.72 7.66 5.00
C LYS A 65 -3.72 8.43 4.15
N ASP A 66 -3.42 8.66 2.88
CA ASP A 66 -4.24 9.46 1.97
C ASP A 66 -5.66 8.89 1.84
N LEU A 67 -5.80 7.56 1.71
CA LEU A 67 -7.10 6.91 1.63
C LEU A 67 -7.86 7.00 2.95
N ALA A 68 -7.20 6.74 4.08
CA ALA A 68 -7.85 6.86 5.38
C ALA A 68 -8.28 8.30 5.68
N ASP A 69 -7.51 9.31 5.25
CA ASP A 69 -7.84 10.73 5.41
C ASP A 69 -9.02 11.12 4.52
N LYS A 70 -9.03 10.65 3.27
CA LYS A 70 -10.14 10.89 2.33
C LYS A 70 -11.46 10.28 2.82
N TYR A 71 -11.42 9.09 3.39
CA TYR A 71 -12.60 8.35 3.86
C TYR A 71 -12.61 8.19 5.39
N HIS A 72 -12.39 9.30 6.11
CA HIS A 72 -12.18 9.30 7.56
C HIS A 72 -13.38 8.87 8.42
N THR A 73 -14.55 8.58 7.83
CA THR A 73 -15.72 8.04 8.55
C THR A 73 -16.02 6.58 8.20
N GLU A 74 -15.21 5.96 7.34
CA GLU A 74 -15.45 4.63 6.81
C GLU A 74 -14.37 3.64 7.27
N ASN A 75 -14.74 2.37 7.28
CA ASN A 75 -13.78 1.28 7.38
C ASN A 75 -13.31 0.90 5.98
N LEU A 76 -12.00 0.88 5.75
CA LEU A 76 -11.40 0.60 4.45
C LEU A 76 -10.81 -0.81 4.41
N LEU A 77 -11.09 -1.55 3.33
CA LEU A 77 -10.40 -2.78 2.97
C LEU A 77 -9.48 -2.51 1.77
N LEU A 78 -8.18 -2.64 1.97
CA LEU A 78 -7.17 -2.45 0.92
C LEU A 78 -6.58 -3.81 0.52
N VAL A 79 -6.83 -4.24 -0.71
CA VAL A 79 -6.29 -5.50 -1.25
C VAL A 79 -5.06 -5.19 -2.11
N THR A 80 -3.92 -5.82 -1.79
CA THR A 80 -2.62 -5.56 -2.43
C THR A 80 -1.72 -6.79 -2.39
N HIS A 81 -0.43 -6.64 -2.71
CA HIS A 81 0.60 -7.68 -2.64
C HIS A 81 1.32 -7.69 -1.27
N GLY A 82 2.08 -8.76 -1.00
CA GLY A 82 2.78 -8.97 0.28
C GLY A 82 3.63 -7.77 0.73
N GLU A 83 4.41 -7.14 -0.16
CA GLU A 83 5.17 -5.93 0.18
C GLU A 83 4.27 -4.79 0.68
N GLY A 84 3.08 -4.62 0.09
CA GLY A 84 2.13 -3.59 0.52
C GLY A 84 1.64 -3.82 1.95
N VAL A 85 1.33 -5.08 2.28
CA VAL A 85 0.92 -5.51 3.62
C VAL A 85 2.07 -5.34 4.62
N GLY A 86 3.27 -5.79 4.26
CA GLY A 86 4.46 -5.68 5.11
C GLY A 86 4.85 -4.23 5.41
N VAL A 87 4.81 -3.35 4.41
CA VAL A 87 5.07 -1.92 4.58
C VAL A 87 4.02 -1.26 5.46
N ALA A 88 2.74 -1.62 5.32
CA ALA A 88 1.70 -1.08 6.19
C ALA A 88 1.97 -1.47 7.65
N LEU A 89 2.38 -2.70 7.95
CA LEU A 89 2.75 -3.09 9.32
C LEU A 89 3.97 -2.33 9.83
N SER A 90 5.09 -2.36 9.11
CA SER A 90 6.36 -1.76 9.56
C SER A 90 6.32 -0.22 9.59
N SER A 91 5.42 0.41 8.83
CA SER A 91 5.25 1.86 8.83
C SER A 91 4.54 2.40 10.07
N PHE A 92 3.71 1.57 10.72
CA PHE A 92 2.83 1.97 11.83
C PHE A 92 3.09 1.19 13.12
N LYS A 93 3.94 0.15 13.08
CA LYS A 93 4.49 -0.53 14.25
C LYS A 93 5.97 -0.18 14.37
N LYS A 94 6.38 0.37 15.51
CA LYS A 94 7.79 0.75 15.75
C LYS A 94 8.66 -0.49 15.92
N ASP A 95 9.92 -0.36 15.51
CA ASP A 95 11.00 -1.31 15.77
C ASP A 95 10.68 -2.74 15.32
N VAL A 96 10.10 -2.91 14.13
CA VAL A 96 9.84 -4.23 13.56
C VAL A 96 10.33 -4.35 12.12
N GLU A 97 10.78 -5.54 11.78
CA GLU A 97 11.13 -5.93 10.42
C GLU A 97 10.24 -7.10 9.98
N VAL A 98 9.48 -6.88 8.91
CA VAL A 98 8.66 -7.93 8.28
C VAL A 98 9.53 -8.70 7.31
N TYR A 99 9.61 -10.02 7.49
CA TYR A 99 10.40 -10.89 6.62
C TYR A 99 9.52 -11.78 5.73
N GLU A 100 8.24 -11.97 6.07
CA GLU A 100 7.33 -12.80 5.29
C GLU A 100 5.87 -12.36 5.47
N VAL A 101 5.09 -12.48 4.39
CA VAL A 101 3.65 -12.31 4.36
C VAL A 101 3.06 -13.48 3.57
N ASP A 102 2.28 -14.31 4.24
CA ASP A 102 1.61 -15.47 3.68
C ASP A 102 0.51 -15.08 2.68
N TYR A 103 0.06 -16.06 1.90
CA TYR A 103 -1.12 -15.90 1.07
C TYR A 103 -2.34 -15.53 1.92
N CYS A 104 -3.06 -14.47 1.52
CA CYS A 104 -4.14 -13.87 2.31
C CYS A 104 -3.73 -13.31 3.70
N GLY A 105 -2.43 -13.11 3.94
CA GLY A 105 -1.95 -12.41 5.12
C GLY A 105 -2.43 -10.95 5.15
N TYR A 106 -2.77 -10.44 6.33
CA TYR A 106 -3.38 -9.11 6.47
C TYR A 106 -2.91 -8.36 7.72
N VAL A 107 -2.90 -7.03 7.62
CA VAL A 107 -2.64 -6.14 8.75
C VAL A 107 -3.89 -5.33 9.08
N GLN A 108 -4.26 -5.28 10.36
CA GLN A 108 -5.33 -4.43 10.85
C GLN A 108 -4.76 -3.17 11.50
N LEU A 109 -5.17 -2.01 10.99
CA LEU A 109 -4.80 -0.70 11.47
C LEU A 109 -6.03 -0.01 12.08
N ARG A 110 -5.84 0.70 13.19
CA ARG A 110 -6.87 1.53 13.83
C ARG A 110 -6.30 2.92 14.12
N ARG A 111 -7.10 3.96 13.98
CA ARG A 111 -6.73 5.31 14.45
C ARG A 111 -7.96 6.05 14.98
N PRO A 112 -7.79 6.95 15.96
CA PRO A 112 -8.88 7.80 16.40
C PRO A 112 -9.12 8.93 15.39
N ILE A 113 -10.40 9.30 15.23
CA ILE A 113 -10.83 10.47 14.45
C ILE A 113 -11.55 11.41 15.40
N PHE A 114 -11.05 12.63 15.48
CA PHE A 114 -11.59 13.68 16.34
C PHE A 114 -12.37 14.67 15.48
N LYS A 115 -13.63 14.92 15.83
CA LYS A 115 -14.41 15.99 15.23
C LYS A 115 -14.28 17.25 16.09
N LYS A 116 -13.78 18.33 15.50
CA LYS A 116 -13.74 19.65 16.14
C LYS A 116 -14.44 20.64 15.22
N ASP A 117 -15.53 21.22 15.71
CA ASP A 117 -16.40 22.10 14.92
C ASP A 117 -16.86 21.43 13.60
N GLN A 118 -16.48 22.01 12.45
CA GLN A 118 -16.76 21.52 11.10
C GLN A 118 -15.58 20.79 10.45
N SER A 119 -14.51 20.49 11.19
CA SER A 119 -13.33 19.77 10.67
C SER A 119 -13.07 18.47 11.42
N PHE A 120 -12.31 17.58 10.77
CA PHE A 120 -11.85 16.32 11.33
C PHE A 120 -10.33 16.32 11.43
N THR A 121 -9.82 15.80 12.55
CA THR A 121 -8.39 15.57 12.78
C THR A 121 -8.17 14.10 13.07
N ALA A 122 -7.20 13.48 12.40
CA ALA A 122 -6.82 12.09 12.65
C ALA A 122 -5.68 12.00 13.65
N GLY A 123 -5.73 11.02 14.55
CA GLY A 123 -4.57 10.62 15.35
C GLY A 123 -3.66 9.64 14.61
N GLU A 124 -2.63 9.15 15.31
CA GLU A 124 -1.73 8.14 14.78
C GLU A 124 -2.38 6.76 14.67
N PHE A 125 -1.86 5.95 13.75
CA PHE A 125 -2.28 4.56 13.61
C PHE A 125 -1.68 3.67 14.71
N GLU A 126 -2.52 2.74 15.16
CA GLU A 126 -2.20 1.61 16.00
C GLU A 126 -2.32 0.33 15.15
N VAL A 127 -1.31 -0.54 15.24
CA VAL A 127 -1.34 -1.86 14.60
C VAL A 127 -1.94 -2.87 15.57
N LEU A 128 -3.11 -3.41 15.23
CA LEU A 128 -3.80 -4.43 16.02
C LEU A 128 -3.32 -5.86 15.71
N THR A 129 -2.56 -6.03 14.63
CA THR A 129 -2.00 -7.32 14.24
C THR A 129 -0.94 -7.83 15.21
N HIS A 130 -1.12 -9.08 15.64
CA HIS A 130 -0.14 -9.85 16.39
C HIS A 130 0.67 -10.77 15.48
N ASN A 131 1.93 -11.03 15.86
CA ASN A 131 2.88 -11.83 15.08
C ASN A 131 2.36 -13.26 14.87
N GLY A 132 2.43 -13.78 13.65
CA GLY A 132 2.04 -15.15 13.30
C GLY A 132 0.53 -15.44 13.35
N GLN A 133 -0.32 -14.52 13.80
CA GLN A 133 -1.78 -14.74 13.90
C GLN A 133 -2.54 -14.38 12.62
N THR A 134 -1.91 -13.61 11.74
CA THR A 134 -2.58 -12.99 10.57
C THR A 134 -1.85 -13.27 9.26
N GLY A 135 -0.98 -14.29 9.24
CA GLY A 135 -0.12 -14.59 8.10
C GLY A 135 0.95 -13.52 7.84
N ILE A 136 1.33 -12.74 8.86
CA ILE A 136 2.49 -11.83 8.80
C ILE A 136 3.49 -12.27 9.84
N ASN A 137 4.72 -12.52 9.39
CA ASN A 137 5.84 -12.89 10.23
C ASN A 137 6.83 -11.71 10.29
N PHE A 138 7.08 -11.24 11.50
CA PHE A 138 8.01 -10.13 11.76
C PHE A 138 8.84 -10.36 13.01
N MET A 139 9.99 -9.70 13.08
CA MET A 139 10.86 -9.69 14.25
C MET A 139 10.89 -8.29 14.88
N SER A 140 11.13 -8.24 16.19
CA SER A 140 11.39 -6.99 16.89
C SER A 140 12.86 -6.62 16.73
N ASN A 141 13.12 -5.37 16.35
CA ASN A 141 14.46 -4.80 16.23
C ASN A 141 14.96 -4.21 17.55
N LYS A 142 14.25 -4.45 18.66
CA LYS A 142 14.75 -4.14 20.00
C LYS A 142 15.91 -5.07 20.35
N ALA A 143 17.10 -4.49 20.44
CA ALA A 143 18.25 -5.08 21.13
C ALA A 143 17.94 -5.33 22.61
#